data_AF-A0A6B3UI48-F1
#
_entry.id   AF-A0A6B3UI48-F1
#
_cell.length_a   1.000
_cell.length_b   1.000
_cell.length_c   1.000
_cell.angle_alpha   90.00
_cell.angle_beta   90.00
_cell.angle_gamma   90.00
#
_symmetry.space_group_name_H-M   'P 1'
#
loop_
_entity.id
_entity.type
_entity.pdbx_description
1 polymer ?
#
loop_
_entity_poly.entity_id
_entity_poly.type
_entity_poly.pdbx_seq_one_letter_code
_entity_poly.pdbx_strand_id
1 'polypeptide(L)'
;MATKPLNLSINTETRRRLDELAADRGVSMSQVVEDLIDEAWGSQEHYFLKQTAFQSFLGMALSIAVARKTLGPEVMADVRQQAADAAHKLFGAPPEKRYADHTPQQNDPRIEALFRAFEGD
;
A
#
# COMPACT_ATOMS: atom_id res chain seq x y z
N MET A 1 -18.26 0.56 -24.58
CA MET A 1 -18.24 1.95 -24.05
C MET A 1 -18.23 2.91 -25.21
N ALA A 2 -18.77 4.13 -25.05
CA ALA A 2 -18.69 5.14 -26.11
C ALA A 2 -17.30 5.78 -26.12
N THR A 3 -16.61 5.76 -27.26
CA THR A 3 -15.31 6.41 -27.45
C THR A 3 -15.49 7.85 -27.90
N LYS A 4 -14.64 8.77 -27.43
CA LYS A 4 -14.57 10.16 -27.88
C LYS A 4 -13.16 10.49 -28.36
N PRO A 5 -13.00 11.22 -29.47
CA PRO A 5 -11.68 11.58 -29.96
C PRO A 5 -10.99 12.56 -28.99
N LEU A 6 -9.72 12.28 -28.68
CA LEU A 6 -8.84 13.15 -27.91
C LEU A 6 -7.69 13.61 -28.79
N ASN A 7 -7.57 14.93 -29.01
CA ASN A 7 -6.45 15.50 -29.76
C ASN A 7 -5.30 15.82 -28.80
N LEU A 8 -4.20 15.07 -28.89
CA LEU A 8 -3.00 15.26 -28.08
C LEU A 8 -1.85 15.79 -28.93
N SER A 9 -1.22 16.87 -28.47
CA SER A 9 0.04 17.37 -29.01
C SER A 9 1.19 16.79 -28.18
N ILE A 10 2.04 16.00 -28.81
CA ILE A 10 3.24 15.41 -28.20
C ILE A 10 4.44 15.70 -29.09
N ASN A 11 5.65 15.63 -28.53
CA ASN A 11 6.87 15.80 -29.31
C ASN A 11 7.04 14.62 -30.30
N THR A 12 7.80 14.87 -31.37
CA THR A 12 8.00 13.92 -32.47
C THR A 12 8.63 12.59 -32.02
N GLU A 13 9.53 12.66 -31.03
CA GLU A 13 10.23 11.47 -30.51
C GLU A 13 9.31 10.57 -29.69
N THR A 14 8.43 11.16 -28.87
CA THR A 14 7.40 10.41 -28.13
C THR A 14 6.41 9.76 -29.09
N ARG A 15 6.04 10.45 -30.18
CA ARG A 15 5.19 9.86 -31.21
C ARG A 15 5.85 8.67 -31.89
N ARG A 16 7.12 8.80 -32.30
CA ARG A 16 7.91 7.71 -32.90
C ARG A 16 7.94 6.47 -31.99
N ARG A 17 8.18 6.67 -30.69
CA ARG A 17 8.19 5.57 -29.70
C ARG A 17 6.82 4.91 -29.55
N LEU A 18 5.73 5.68 -29.60
CA LEU A 18 4.38 5.12 -29.56
C LEU A 18 4.07 4.29 -30.81
N ASP A 19 4.48 4.78 -31.98
CA ASP A 19 4.31 4.06 -33.25
C ASP A 19 5.12 2.73 -33.25
N GLU A 20 6.35 2.74 -32.75
CA GLU A 20 7.19 1.54 -32.58
C GLU A 20 6.56 0.55 -31.59
N LEU A 21 6.09 1.05 -30.44
CA LEU A 21 5.46 0.21 -29.43
C LEU A 21 4.14 -0.41 -29.91
N ALA A 22 3.36 0.34 -30.70
CA ALA A 22 2.13 -0.15 -31.33
C ALA A 22 2.44 -1.26 -32.36
N ALA A 23 3.48 -1.06 -33.17
CA ALA A 23 3.94 -2.05 -34.14
C ALA A 23 4.44 -3.33 -33.46
N ASP A 24 5.28 -3.22 -32.43
CA ASP A 24 5.81 -4.36 -31.68
C ASP A 24 4.72 -5.20 -31.00
N ARG A 25 3.67 -4.53 -30.51
CA ARG A 25 2.54 -5.17 -29.83
C ARG A 25 1.44 -5.62 -30.79
N GLY A 26 1.49 -5.25 -32.07
CA GLY A 26 0.46 -5.56 -33.05
C GLY A 26 -0.91 -4.92 -32.75
N VAL A 27 -0.92 -3.77 -32.07
CA VAL A 27 -2.15 -3.05 -31.67
C VAL A 27 -2.15 -1.63 -32.22
N SER A 28 -3.28 -0.93 -32.14
CA SER A 28 -3.34 0.47 -32.55
C SER A 28 -2.66 1.38 -31.52
N MET A 29 -2.16 2.54 -31.97
CA MET A 29 -1.62 3.57 -31.08
C MET A 29 -2.64 4.01 -30.01
N SER A 30 -3.93 4.06 -30.34
CA SER A 30 -4.99 4.37 -29.36
C SER A 30 -5.05 3.35 -28.23
N GLN A 31 -4.94 2.06 -28.54
CA GLN A 31 -4.90 1.00 -27.54
C GLN A 31 -3.64 1.07 -26.67
N VAL A 32 -2.49 1.36 -27.26
CA VAL A 32 -1.25 1.59 -26.48
C VAL A 32 -1.42 2.73 -25.48
N VAL A 33 -2.04 3.83 -25.91
CA VAL A 33 -2.27 4.99 -25.04
C VAL A 33 -3.27 4.67 -23.93
N GLU A 34 -4.35 3.96 -24.24
CA GLU A 34 -5.32 3.48 -23.24
C GLU A 34 -4.64 2.57 -22.20
N ASP A 35 -3.87 1.57 -22.65
CA ASP A 35 -3.14 0.66 -21.77
C ASP A 35 -2.15 1.39 -20.84
N LEU A 36 -1.41 2.38 -21.38
CA LEU A 36 -0.45 3.17 -20.60
C LEU A 36 -1.14 4.07 -19.58
N ILE A 37 -2.33 4.59 -19.89
CA ILE A 37 -3.13 5.38 -18.94
C ILE A 37 -3.61 4.48 -17.80
N ASP A 38 -4.11 3.29 -18.11
CA ASP A 38 -4.58 2.34 -17.11
C ASP A 38 -3.44 1.84 -16.21
N GLU A 39 -2.27 1.56 -16.79
CA GLU A 39 -1.06 1.18 -16.06
C GLU A 39 -0.55 2.33 -15.15
N ALA A 40 -0.54 3.56 -15.66
CA ALA A 40 -0.15 4.74 -14.88
C ALA A 40 -1.13 4.99 -13.72
N TRP A 41 -2.43 4.78 -13.94
CA TRP A 41 -3.45 4.93 -12.91
C TRP A 41 -3.31 3.87 -11.82
N GLY A 42 -3.20 2.59 -12.20
CA GLY A 42 -2.99 1.49 -11.27
C GLY A 42 -1.70 1.65 -10.47
N SER A 43 -0.61 2.08 -11.11
CA SER A 43 0.68 2.30 -10.43
C SER A 43 0.66 3.48 -9.46
N GLN A 44 -0.08 4.56 -9.73
CA GLN A 44 -0.25 5.67 -8.79
C GLN A 44 -1.06 5.26 -7.56
N GLU A 45 -2.19 4.57 -7.74
CA GLU A 45 -2.96 4.05 -6.60
C GLU A 45 -2.10 3.11 -5.75
N HIS A 46 -1.35 2.21 -6.38
CA HIS A 46 -0.41 1.34 -5.70
C HIS A 46 0.71 2.10 -4.99
N TYR A 47 1.22 3.20 -5.55
CA TYR A 47 2.22 4.05 -4.91
C TYR A 47 1.65 4.66 -3.62
N PHE A 48 0.48 5.31 -3.69
CA PHE A 48 -0.13 5.93 -2.51
C PHE A 48 -0.51 4.90 -1.44
N LEU A 49 -1.05 3.74 -1.84
CA LEU A 49 -1.33 2.64 -0.93
C LEU A 49 -0.06 2.15 -0.22
N LYS A 50 1.02 1.91 -0.96
CA LYS A 50 2.30 1.48 -0.39
C LYS A 50 2.91 2.55 0.52
N GLN A 51 2.84 3.82 0.12
CA GLN A 51 3.36 4.94 0.91
C GLN A 51 2.57 5.13 2.20
N THR A 52 1.23 5.09 2.15
CA THR A 52 0.38 5.17 3.33
C THR A 52 0.63 3.99 4.27
N ALA A 53 0.68 2.76 3.73
CA ALA A 53 0.99 1.58 4.53
C ALA A 53 2.35 1.70 5.23
N PHE A 54 3.38 2.18 4.52
CA PHE A 54 4.72 2.41 5.09
C PHE A 54 4.70 3.45 6.22
N GLN A 55 4.08 4.61 6.00
CA GLN A 55 4.02 5.69 6.99
C GLN A 55 3.18 5.28 8.22
N SER A 56 2.04 4.62 8.01
CA SER A 56 1.21 4.08 9.10
C SER A 56 1.97 3.03 9.92
N PHE A 57 2.71 2.15 9.26
CA PHE A 57 3.55 1.15 9.92
C PHE A 57 4.64 1.80 10.77
N LEU A 58 5.36 2.78 10.21
CA LEU A 58 6.40 3.52 10.92
C LEU A 58 5.84 4.25 12.14
N GLY A 59 4.74 4.97 11.98
CA GLY A 59 4.07 5.67 13.07
C GLY A 59 3.62 4.72 14.19
N MET A 60 2.99 3.60 13.82
CA MET A 60 2.56 2.59 14.79
C MET A 60 3.74 1.96 15.54
N ALA A 61 4.82 1.60 14.84
CA ALA A 61 5.99 1.02 15.47
C ALA A 61 6.65 2.00 16.46
N LEU A 62 6.76 3.28 16.10
CA LEU A 62 7.26 4.32 16.98
C LEU A 62 6.37 4.50 18.22
N SER A 63 5.05 4.58 18.04
CA SER A 63 4.10 4.68 19.15
C SER A 63 4.18 3.47 20.08
N ILE A 64 4.28 2.25 19.54
CA ILE A 64 4.42 1.05 20.37
C ILE A 64 5.77 1.02 21.08
N ALA A 65 6.86 1.42 20.44
CA ALA A 65 8.18 1.47 21.09
C ALA A 65 8.19 2.43 22.28
N VAL A 66 7.62 3.64 22.10
CA VAL A 66 7.44 4.61 23.20
C VAL A 66 6.54 4.04 24.28
N ALA A 67 5.40 3.45 23.91
CA ALA A 67 4.45 2.85 24.84
C ALA A 67 5.07 1.69 25.63
N ARG A 68 5.89 0.83 25.04
CA ARG A 68 6.60 -0.24 25.77
C ARG A 68 7.66 0.29 26.73
N LYS A 69 8.27 1.43 26.41
CA LYS A 69 9.24 2.08 27.30
C LYS A 69 8.57 2.77 28.49
N THR A 70 7.33 3.23 28.33
CA THR A 70 6.59 3.98 29.37
C THR A 70 5.58 3.14 30.14
N LEU A 71 4.98 2.15 29.49
CA LEU A 71 3.94 1.27 30.02
C LEU A 71 4.52 -0.14 30.20
N GLY A 72 4.35 -0.70 31.39
CA GLY A 72 4.73 -2.08 31.67
C GLY A 72 3.96 -3.08 30.77
N PRO A 73 4.45 -4.32 30.62
CA PRO A 73 3.89 -5.31 29.68
C PRO A 73 2.39 -5.59 29.88
N GLU A 74 1.92 -5.60 31.13
CA GLU A 74 0.53 -5.89 31.47
C GLU A 74 -0.42 -4.77 31.04
N VAL A 75 -0.01 -3.51 31.21
CA VAL A 75 -0.78 -2.33 30.78
C VAL A 75 -0.88 -2.28 29.25
N MET A 76 0.20 -2.67 28.55
CA MET A 76 0.20 -2.76 27.10
C MET A 76 -0.78 -3.81 26.56
N ALA A 77 -0.92 -4.95 27.24
CA ALA A 77 -1.86 -6.00 26.84
C ALA A 77 -3.32 -5.53 26.98
N ASP A 78 -3.65 -4.88 28.10
CA ASP A 78 -5.00 -4.35 28.35
C ASP A 78 -5.38 -3.24 27.36
N VAL A 79 -4.50 -2.26 27.13
CA VAL A 79 -4.73 -1.18 26.16
C VAL A 79 -4.90 -1.73 24.73
N ARG A 80 -4.17 -2.79 24.36
CA ARG A 80 -4.31 -3.44 23.04
C ARG A 80 -5.71 -4.04 22.87
N GLN A 81 -6.25 -4.68 23.91
CA GLN A 81 -7.60 -5.24 23.87
C GLN A 81 -8.66 -4.14 23.75
N GLN A 82 -8.53 -3.08 24.56
CA GLN A 82 -9.45 -1.92 24.50
C GLN A 82 -9.43 -1.24 23.12
N ALA A 83 -8.24 -1.12 22.51
CA ALA A 83 -8.10 -0.58 21.15
C ALA A 83 -8.74 -1.49 20.10
N ALA A 84 -8.62 -2.81 20.22
CA ALA A 84 -9.27 -3.76 19.32
C ALA A 84 -10.80 -3.67 19.41
N ASP A 85 -11.33 -3.58 20.62
CA ASP A 85 -12.77 -3.44 20.86
C ASP A 85 -13.32 -2.10 20.32
N ALA A 86 -12.56 -1.01 20.51
CA ALA A 86 -12.90 0.29 19.95
C ALA A 86 -12.86 0.30 18.42
N ALA A 87 -11.84 -0.31 17.82
CA ALA A 87 -11.73 -0.45 16.36
C ALA A 87 -12.90 -1.27 15.79
N HIS A 88 -13.28 -2.35 16.47
CA HIS A 88 -14.43 -3.15 16.06
C HIS A 88 -15.75 -2.36 16.08
N LYS A 89 -15.95 -1.51 17.10
CA LYS A 89 -17.12 -0.62 17.18
C LYS A 89 -17.14 0.44 16.08
N LEU A 90 -15.99 1.00 15.70
CA LEU A 90 -15.88 2.09 14.74
C LEU A 90 -15.90 1.62 13.29
N PHE A 91 -15.23 0.51 12.99
CA PHE A 91 -14.96 0.05 11.63
C PHE A 91 -15.62 -1.29 11.29
N GLY A 92 -16.28 -1.93 12.26
CA GLY A 92 -16.88 -3.25 12.10
C GLY A 92 -15.86 -4.39 12.21
N ALA A 93 -16.24 -5.57 11.74
CA ALA A 93 -15.34 -6.71 11.69
C ALA A 93 -14.18 -6.42 10.72
N PRO A 94 -12.93 -6.79 11.07
CA PRO A 94 -11.83 -6.73 10.12
C PRO A 94 -12.19 -7.57 8.88
N PRO A 95 -11.78 -7.13 7.68
CA PRO A 95 -12.07 -7.88 6.46
C PRO A 95 -11.54 -9.31 6.59
N GLU A 96 -12.35 -10.29 6.18
CA GLU A 96 -11.93 -11.69 6.19
C GLU A 96 -10.64 -11.83 5.39
N LYS A 97 -9.64 -12.48 5.98
CA LYS A 97 -8.42 -12.81 5.26
C LYS A 97 -8.81 -13.68 4.08
N ARG A 98 -8.57 -13.19 2.86
CA ARG A 98 -8.81 -13.93 1.61
C ARG A 98 -7.99 -15.24 1.52
N TYR A 99 -6.94 -15.36 2.35
CA TYR A 99 -6.11 -16.55 2.49
C TYR A 99 -5.96 -16.89 3.98
N ALA A 100 -6.30 -18.12 4.35
CA ALA A 100 -6.21 -18.64 5.71
C ALA A 100 -4.76 -18.97 6.07
N ASP A 101 -3.93 -17.95 6.33
CA ASP A 101 -2.64 -18.20 6.95
C ASP A 101 -2.84 -18.56 8.42
N HIS A 102 -2.79 -19.86 8.69
CA HIS A 102 -2.86 -20.50 10.00
C HIS A 102 -1.61 -20.26 10.84
N THR A 103 -1.35 -19.01 11.20
CA THR A 103 -0.35 -18.73 12.24
C THR A 103 -0.88 -17.67 13.21
N PRO A 104 -1.05 -18.01 14.50
CA PRO A 104 -1.46 -17.04 15.50
C PRO A 104 -0.35 -16.00 15.67
N GLN A 105 -0.75 -14.72 15.53
CA GLN A 105 -0.15 -13.50 16.08
C GLN A 105 1.29 -13.62 16.64
N GLN A 106 2.26 -13.94 15.79
CA GLN A 106 3.61 -13.44 16.02
C GLN A 106 3.60 -11.96 15.61
N ASN A 107 4.26 -11.12 16.41
CA ASN A 107 4.49 -9.74 15.99
C ASN A 107 5.17 -9.80 14.62
N ASP A 108 4.72 -8.95 13.70
CA ASP A 108 5.33 -8.88 12.37
C ASP A 108 6.85 -8.75 12.55
N PRO A 109 7.69 -9.59 11.91
CA PRO A 109 9.13 -9.59 12.12
C PRO A 109 9.77 -8.22 11.82
N ARG A 110 9.11 -7.39 11.01
CA ARG A 110 9.52 -6.00 10.75
C ARG A 110 9.33 -5.09 11.97
N ILE A 111 8.29 -5.35 12.77
CA ILE A 111 8.03 -4.64 14.03
C ILE A 111 9.09 -5.03 15.06
N GLU A 112 9.42 -6.32 15.16
CA GLU A 112 10.47 -6.79 16.07
C GLU A 112 11.86 -6.28 15.67
N ALA A 113 12.15 -6.18 14.37
CA ALA A 113 13.39 -5.57 13.88
C ALA A 113 13.48 -4.08 14.24
N LEU A 114 12.38 -3.32 14.09
CA LEU A 114 12.32 -1.93 14.53
C LEU A 114 12.51 -1.79 16.03
N PHE A 115 11.85 -2.62 16.85
CA PHE A 115 12.01 -2.58 18.29
C PHE A 115 13.46 -2.82 18.72
N ARG A 116 14.12 -3.84 18.16
CA ARG A 116 15.55 -4.09 18.40
C ARG A 116 16.42 -2.89 18.01
N ALA A 117 16.13 -2.24 16.88
CA ALA A 117 16.85 -1.03 16.46
C ALA A 117 16.65 0.16 17.43
N PHE A 118 15.50 0.26 18.10
CA PHE A 118 15.21 1.33 19.07
C PHE A 118 15.68 1.05 20.49
N GLU A 119 15.82 -0.22 20.86
CA GLU A 119 16.35 -0.62 22.16
C GLU A 119 17.85 -0.31 22.28
N GLY A 120 18.56 -0.20 21.15
CA GLY A 120 20.00 0.06 21.11
C GLY A 120 20.82 -1.16 21.57
N ASP A 121 22.03 -1.33 21.04
CA ASP A 121 23.02 -2.26 21.63
C ASP A 121 23.33 -1.89 23.09
#